data_AF-A0A7L1F437-F1
#
_entry.id   AF-A0A7L1F437-F1
#
_cell.length_a   1.000
_cell.length_b   1.000
_cell.length_c   1.000
_cell.angle_alpha   90.00
_cell.angle_beta   90.00
_cell.angle_gamma   90.00
#
_symmetry.space_group_name_H-M   'P 1'
#
loop_
_entity.id
_entity.type
_entity.pdbx_description
1 polymer ?
#
loop_
_entity_poly.entity_id
_entity_poly.type
_entity_poly.pdbx_seq_one_letter_code
_entity_poly.pdbx_strand_id
1 'polypeptide(L)'
;IFANLSYSSEDQVTVHFINRDGERLTTTAKEGDSLLEVVVNHNLAIDGFGACEGTLACSTCHLIFDKDTFQKLDAISDEELDMLDLAYGLTDT
;
A
#
# COMPACT_ATOMS: atom_id res chain seq x y z
N ILE A 1 -21.21 -11.17 -18.83
CA ILE A 1 -20.86 -12.29 -17.94
C ILE A 1 -19.85 -11.72 -16.95
N PHE A 2 -20.34 -11.03 -15.92
CA PHE A 2 -19.49 -10.50 -14.86
C PHE A 2 -19.39 -11.62 -13.83
N ALA A 3 -18.19 -12.17 -13.63
CA ALA A 3 -17.96 -13.21 -12.67
C ALA A 3 -18.17 -12.64 -11.26
N ASN A 4 -19.18 -13.14 -10.56
CA ASN A 4 -19.27 -13.06 -9.11
C ASN A 4 -18.08 -13.84 -8.53
N LEU A 5 -17.00 -13.14 -8.20
CA LEU A 5 -15.95 -13.69 -7.34
C LEU A 5 -16.33 -13.40 -5.89
N SER A 6 -17.05 -14.34 -5.28
CA SER A 6 -17.21 -14.38 -3.84
C SER A 6 -15.90 -14.88 -3.22
N TYR A 7 -15.01 -13.96 -2.84
CA TYR A 7 -13.81 -14.31 -2.07
C TYR A 7 -14.22 -14.77 -0.67
N SER A 8 -13.85 -16.01 -0.34
CA SER A 8 -14.03 -16.61 0.99
C SER A 8 -13.10 -15.91 1.99
N SER A 9 -13.41 -15.99 3.29
CA SER A 9 -12.55 -15.47 4.36
C SER A 9 -11.18 -16.15 4.44
N GLU A 10 -10.96 -17.23 3.69
CA GLU A 10 -9.74 -18.05 3.68
C GLU A 10 -8.61 -17.51 2.79
N ASP A 11 -8.87 -16.54 1.90
CA ASP A 11 -7.87 -15.99 0.95
C ASP A 11 -7.26 -14.65 1.43
N GLN A 12 -7.12 -14.49 2.75
CA GLN A 12 -6.57 -13.28 3.35
C GLN A 12 -5.12 -13.47 3.77
N VAL A 13 -4.29 -12.49 3.47
CA VAL A 13 -2.90 -12.41 3.96
C VAL A 13 -2.81 -11.43 5.13
N THR A 14 -1.90 -11.70 6.07
CA THR A 14 -1.58 -10.75 7.13
C THR A 14 -0.59 -9.72 6.62
N VAL A 15 -0.86 -8.44 6.85
CA VAL A 15 0.02 -7.32 6.50
C VAL A 15 0.39 -6.58 7.78
N HIS A 16 1.68 -6.25 7.90
CA HIS A 16 2.21 -5.45 9.00
C HIS A 16 2.69 -4.11 8.46
N PHE A 17 2.05 -3.03 8.91
CA PHE A 17 2.51 -1.67 8.67
C PHE A 17 3.35 -1.22 9.86
N ILE A 18 4.50 -0.61 9.60
CA ILE A 18 5.31 0.06 10.62
C ILE A 18 5.11 1.55 10.43
N ASN A 19 4.48 2.20 11.41
CA ASN A 19 4.19 3.63 11.36
C ASN A 19 5.46 4.45 11.63
N ARG A 20 5.41 5.76 11.36
CA ARG A 20 6.55 6.69 11.47
C ARG A 20 7.12 6.79 12.88
N ASP A 21 6.31 6.52 13.90
CA ASP A 21 6.70 6.45 15.32
C ASP A 21 7.25 5.08 15.73
N GLY A 22 7.29 4.11 14.81
CA GLY A 22 7.72 2.74 15.04
C GLY A 22 6.62 1.79 15.51
N GLU A 23 5.38 2.24 15.67
CA GLU A 23 4.27 1.37 16.03
C GLU A 23 3.98 0.35 14.92
N ARG A 24 3.76 -0.91 15.29
CA ARG A 24 3.31 -1.96 14.36
C ARG A 24 1.79 -2.06 14.36
N LEU A 25 1.19 -1.76 13.21
CA LEU A 25 -0.23 -1.98 12.93
C LEU A 25 -0.38 -3.28 12.13
N THR A 26 -1.15 -4.23 12.64
CA THR A 26 -1.37 -5.54 12.00
C THR A 26 -2.80 -5.65 11.50
N THR A 27 -2.97 -6.04 10.25
CA THR A 27 -4.28 -6.20 9.61
C THR A 27 -4.29 -7.37 8.63
N THR A 28 -5.46 -7.67 8.07
CA THR A 28 -5.62 -8.59 6.94
C THR A 28 -5.87 -7.81 5.65
N ALA A 29 -5.43 -8.38 4.53
CA ALA A 29 -5.69 -7.88 3.18
C ALA A 29 -6.13 -9.04 2.29
N LYS A 30 -6.96 -8.77 1.29
CA LYS A 30 -7.30 -9.76 0.27
C LYS A 30 -6.39 -9.61 -0.93
N GLU A 31 -6.19 -10.70 -1.66
CA GLU A 31 -5.54 -10.61 -2.96
C GLU A 31 -6.31 -9.67 -3.89
N GLY A 32 -5.59 -8.75 -4.53
CA GLY A 32 -6.16 -7.71 -5.39
C GLY A 32 -6.47 -6.39 -4.68
N ASP A 33 -6.50 -6.34 -3.34
CA ASP A 33 -6.63 -5.07 -2.62
C ASP A 33 -5.33 -4.26 -2.79
N SER A 34 -5.46 -2.96 -3.04
CA SER A 34 -4.33 -2.05 -2.91
C SER A 34 -4.01 -1.80 -1.44
N LEU A 35 -2.73 -1.54 -1.10
CA LEU A 35 -2.36 -1.21 0.29
C LEU A 35 -3.01 0.09 0.78
N LEU A 36 -3.39 0.99 -0.14
CA LEU A 36 -4.23 2.14 0.16
C LEU A 36 -5.60 1.73 0.68
N GLU A 37 -6.31 0.87 -0.05
CA GLU A 37 -7.62 0.36 0.38
C GLU A 37 -7.52 -0.38 1.70
N VAL A 38 -6.46 -1.16 1.92
CA VAL A 38 -6.24 -1.87 3.20
C VAL A 38 -6.15 -0.87 4.36
N VAL A 39 -5.33 0.18 4.23
CA VAL A 39 -5.17 1.20 5.29
C VAL A 39 -6.50 1.93 5.55
N VAL A 40 -7.20 2.35 4.49
CA VAL A 40 -8.43 3.14 4.58
C VAL A 40 -9.60 2.29 5.10
N ASN A 41 -9.84 1.12 4.52
CA ASN A 41 -10.99 0.25 4.85
C ASN A 41 -10.87 -0.34 6.26
N HIS A 42 -9.64 -0.59 6.74
CA HIS A 42 -9.39 -1.05 8.10
C HIS A 42 -9.16 0.10 9.08
N ASN A 43 -9.26 1.35 8.62
CA ASN A 43 -9.18 2.56 9.42
C ASN A 43 -7.90 2.60 10.29
N LEU A 44 -6.77 2.23 9.70
CA LEU A 44 -5.47 2.21 10.38
C LEU A 44 -5.01 3.63 10.68
N ALA A 45 -4.41 3.84 11.85
CA ALA A 45 -3.95 5.14 12.34
C ALA A 45 -2.63 5.60 11.68
N ILE A 46 -2.64 5.81 10.36
CA ILE A 46 -1.49 6.33 9.60
C ILE A 46 -1.82 7.73 9.09
N ASP A 47 -1.37 8.74 9.83
CA ASP A 47 -1.75 10.14 9.58
C ASP A 47 -1.37 10.63 8.18
N GLY A 48 -2.38 11.14 7.47
CA GLY A 48 -2.26 11.73 6.14
C GLY A 48 -2.02 10.74 5.01
N PHE A 49 -2.10 9.43 5.26
CA PHE A 49 -1.89 8.39 4.25
C PHE A 49 -2.99 8.44 3.18
N GLY A 50 -2.60 8.41 1.91
CA GLY A 50 -3.56 8.27 0.81
C GLY A 50 -4.37 9.51 0.46
N ALA A 51 -3.84 10.71 0.67
CA ALA A 51 -4.57 11.98 0.52
C ALA A 51 -5.22 12.22 -0.86
N CYS A 52 -4.67 11.65 -1.93
CA CYS A 52 -5.24 11.78 -3.28
C CYS A 52 -6.19 10.63 -3.67
N GLU A 53 -6.50 9.70 -2.75
CA GLU A 53 -7.40 8.57 -3.01
C GLU A 53 -6.94 7.67 -4.18
N GLY A 54 -5.63 7.51 -4.37
CA GLY A 54 -5.08 6.62 -5.38
C GLY A 54 -5.12 7.18 -6.81
N THR A 55 -5.33 8.49 -6.96
CA THR A 55 -5.35 9.17 -8.28
C THR A 55 -3.97 9.58 -8.80
N LEU A 56 -2.89 9.06 -8.20
CA LEU A 56 -1.50 9.34 -8.57
C LEU A 56 -1.15 10.85 -8.56
N ALA A 57 -1.76 11.61 -7.65
CA ALA A 57 -1.58 13.07 -7.55
C ALA A 57 -0.86 13.51 -6.25
N CYS A 58 -0.30 12.56 -5.50
CA CYS A 58 0.50 12.82 -4.30
C CYS A 58 1.44 11.64 -4.02
N SER A 59 2.35 11.82 -3.06
CA SER A 59 3.26 10.77 -2.57
C SER A 59 2.94 10.30 -1.14
N THR A 60 1.75 10.60 -0.63
CA THR A 60 1.39 10.31 0.77
C THR A 60 1.11 8.82 1.06
N CYS A 61 0.93 8.01 0.02
CA CYS A 61 0.83 6.56 0.12
C CYS A 61 2.19 5.84 0.03
N HIS A 62 3.30 6.58 0.01
CA HIS A 62 4.65 6.03 -0.02
C HIS A 62 4.86 5.01 1.12
N LEU A 63 5.33 3.82 0.74
CA LEU A 63 5.67 2.71 1.63
C LEU A 63 7.08 2.24 1.30
N ILE A 64 7.78 1.79 2.34
CA ILE A 64 9.13 1.21 2.26
C ILE A 64 8.98 -0.29 2.46
N PHE A 65 9.52 -1.09 1.54
CA PHE A 65 9.45 -2.54 1.60
C PHE A 65 10.79 -3.14 1.99
N ASP A 66 10.76 -4.36 2.53
CA ASP A 66 11.98 -5.15 2.56
C ASP A 66 12.39 -5.50 1.13
N LYS A 67 13.70 -5.67 0.93
CA LYS A 67 14.28 -5.88 -0.39
C LYS A 67 13.69 -7.08 -1.13
N ASP A 68 13.40 -8.18 -0.44
CA ASP A 68 12.90 -9.40 -1.06
C ASP A 68 11.45 -9.27 -1.51
N THR A 69 10.66 -8.45 -0.82
CA THR A 69 9.30 -8.08 -1.24
C THR A 69 9.33 -7.08 -2.39
N PHE A 70 10.15 -6.02 -2.29
CA PHE A 70 10.27 -4.99 -3.34
C PHE A 70 10.64 -5.60 -4.70
N GLN A 71 11.58 -6.56 -4.72
CA GLN A 71 12.03 -7.22 -5.96
C GLN A 71 10.95 -8.06 -6.67
N LYS A 72 9.80 -8.31 -6.03
CA LYS A 72 8.69 -9.07 -6.60
C LYS A 72 7.57 -8.18 -7.14
N LEU A 73 7.65 -6.86 -6.93
CA LEU A 73 6.67 -5.91 -7.43
C LEU A 73 6.83 -5.76 -8.96
N ASP A 74 5.74 -5.32 -9.59
CA ASP A 74 5.77 -4.94 -11.00
C ASP A 74 6.69 -3.73 -11.22
N ALA A 75 7.11 -3.53 -12.47
CA ALA A 75 7.91 -2.36 -12.81
C ALA A 75 7.12 -1.07 -12.52
N ILE A 76 7.75 -0.14 -11.80
CA ILE A 76 7.21 1.20 -11.55
C ILE A 76 6.95 1.92 -12.87
N SER A 77 5.83 2.63 -12.96
CA SER A 77 5.52 3.48 -14.11
C SER A 77 6.23 4.83 -14.02
N ASP A 78 6.45 5.50 -15.16
CA ASP A 78 7.09 6.83 -15.19
C ASP A 78 6.28 7.85 -14.38
N GLU A 79 4.95 7.84 -14.47
CA GLU A 79 4.08 8.76 -13.72
C GLU A 79 4.17 8.52 -12.20
N GLU A 80 4.28 7.26 -11.77
CA GLU A 80 4.45 6.91 -10.36
C GLU A 80 5.83 7.35 -9.87
N LEU A 81 6.87 7.16 -10.68
CA LEU A 81 8.23 7.61 -10.37
C LEU A 81 8.30 9.14 -10.21
N ASP A 82 7.64 9.90 -11.09
CA ASP A 82 7.56 11.35 -10.99
C ASP A 82 6.94 11.82 -9.66
N MET A 83 5.93 11.10 -9.16
CA MET A 83 5.35 11.38 -7.85
C MET A 83 6.24 10.92 -6.70
N LEU A 84 6.90 9.77 -6.86
CA LEU A 84 7.77 9.19 -5.85
C LEU A 84 9.02 10.04 -5.60
N ASP A 85 9.56 10.72 -6.63
CA ASP A 85 10.66 11.68 -6.51
C ASP A 85 10.33 12.86 -5.57
N LEU A 86 9.04 13.14 -5.35
CA LEU A 86 8.56 14.16 -4.42
C LEU A 86 8.33 13.62 -3.00
N ALA A 87 8.56 12.33 -2.76
CA ALA A 87 8.30 11.68 -1.47
C ALA A 87 9.37 12.06 -0.43
N TYR A 88 8.91 12.34 0.79
CA TYR A 88 9.81 12.52 1.92
C TYR A 88 10.37 11.18 2.39
N GLY A 89 11.70 11.09 2.55
CA GLY A 89 12.37 9.90 3.10
C GLY A 89 12.43 8.72 2.13
N LEU A 90 12.42 8.98 0.82
CA LEU A 90 12.58 7.96 -0.22
C LEU A 90 13.89 7.17 -0.05
N THR A 91 13.81 5.86 -0.23
CA THR A 91 14.92 4.90 -0.20
C THR A 91 14.88 4.01 -1.45
N ASP A 92 15.98 3.32 -1.76
CA ASP A 92 16.07 2.41 -2.92
C ASP A 92 15.17 1.15 -2.81
N THR A 93 14.54 0.95 -1.65
CA THR A 93 13.65 -0.16 -1.30
C THR A 93 12.61 0.35 -0.32
#